data_AF-A0A9N8DFH5-F1
#
_entry.id   AF-A0A9N8DFH5-F1
#
_cell.length_a   1.000
_cell.length_b   1.000
_cell.length_c   1.000
_cell.angle_alpha   90.00
_cell.angle_beta   90.00
_cell.angle_gamma   90.00
#
_symmetry.space_group_name_H-M   'P 1'
#
loop_
_entity.id
_entity.type
_entity.pdbx_description
1 polymer ?
#
loop_
_entity_poly.entity_id
_entity_poly.type
_entity_poly.pdbx_seq_one_letter_code
_entity_poly.pdbx_strand_id
1 'polypeptide(L)'
;MAAVQPKHQVIDNFLQQPQQQVAKWKNSPAREQLRADVISGKVNDSMDPSDVHASRLEYQQYALSNFTGYLETMIKSILADFERMAVDCEAYGHDIAIIHQRWEDNAPTTQRPWHRTICPKKLKEDVDTGKHLVIDRDTGKKISAKKLRQSRHCYKEFDLKVFRKHLYQEIDKRGKVDVRMSKKRFRIKPPPDVQFDVVGNEPKRTKTTAVV
;
A
#
# COMPACT_ATOMS: atom_id res chain seq x y z
N MET A 1 -25.10 -14.04 -81.02
CA MET A 1 -25.07 -12.99 -79.98
C MET A 1 -24.69 -13.65 -78.66
N ALA A 2 -23.42 -13.56 -78.25
CA ALA A 2 -22.91 -14.18 -77.02
C ALA A 2 -22.60 -13.09 -75.99
N ALA A 3 -23.23 -13.18 -74.82
CA ALA A 3 -23.14 -12.20 -73.75
C ALA A 3 -21.84 -12.39 -72.95
N VAL A 4 -21.02 -11.34 -72.91
CA VAL A 4 -19.77 -11.26 -72.15
C VAL A 4 -20.11 -10.85 -70.71
N GLN A 5 -19.76 -11.68 -69.73
CA GLN A 5 -19.93 -11.38 -68.31
C GLN A 5 -18.79 -10.49 -67.79
N PRO A 6 -19.08 -9.47 -66.94
CA PRO A 6 -18.08 -8.56 -66.40
C PRO A 6 -17.33 -9.19 -65.20
N LYS A 7 -16.00 -9.08 -65.23
CA LYS A 7 -15.07 -9.47 -64.17
C LYS A 7 -15.30 -8.61 -62.92
N HIS A 8 -15.70 -9.25 -61.82
CA HIS A 8 -15.76 -8.65 -60.49
C HIS A 8 -14.32 -8.35 -60.03
N GLN A 9 -13.94 -7.07 -60.02
CA GLN A 9 -12.74 -6.59 -59.34
C GLN A 9 -13.08 -6.46 -57.85
N VAL A 10 -12.69 -7.45 -57.05
CA VAL A 10 -12.64 -7.29 -55.59
C VAL A 10 -11.48 -6.36 -55.31
N ILE A 11 -11.80 -5.12 -54.98
CA ILE A 11 -10.85 -4.11 -54.52
C ILE A 11 -10.45 -4.54 -53.12
N ASP A 12 -9.24 -5.11 -52.99
CA ASP A 12 -8.55 -5.32 -51.73
C ASP A 12 -8.23 -3.95 -51.11
N ASN A 13 -9.21 -3.36 -50.44
CA ASN A 13 -9.02 -2.25 -49.50
C ASN A 13 -8.32 -2.80 -48.26
N PHE A 14 -7.03 -3.12 -48.41
CA PHE A 14 -6.13 -3.38 -47.31
C PHE A 14 -5.94 -2.05 -46.58
N LEU A 15 -6.77 -1.83 -45.55
CA LEU A 15 -6.74 -0.68 -44.65
C LEU A 15 -5.29 -0.44 -44.20
N GLN A 16 -4.63 0.56 -44.81
CA GLN A 16 -3.41 1.14 -44.28
C GLN A 16 -3.76 1.71 -42.92
N GLN A 17 -3.50 0.93 -41.87
CA GLN A 17 -3.58 1.42 -40.51
C GLN A 17 -2.64 2.64 -40.44
N PRO A 18 -3.12 3.78 -39.90
CA PRO A 18 -2.27 4.95 -39.75
C PRO A 18 -1.02 4.53 -38.98
N GLN A 19 0.16 4.85 -39.51
CA GLN A 19 1.44 4.58 -38.84
C GLN A 19 1.49 5.39 -37.54
N GLN A 20 0.88 4.86 -36.48
CA GLN A 20 0.99 5.40 -35.15
C GLN A 20 2.47 5.32 -34.77
N GLN A 21 3.03 6.46 -34.35
CA GLN A 21 4.42 6.51 -33.90
C GLN A 21 4.60 5.49 -32.79
N VAL A 22 5.35 4.43 -33.06
CA VAL A 22 5.56 3.35 -32.11
C VAL A 22 6.22 3.95 -30.87
N ALA A 23 5.57 3.79 -29.72
CA ALA A 23 6.10 4.26 -28.46
C ALA A 23 7.50 3.67 -28.21
N LYS A 24 8.38 4.40 -27.53
CA LYS A 24 9.69 3.87 -27.14
C LYS A 24 9.49 2.65 -26.24
N TRP A 25 10.19 1.55 -26.53
CA TRP A 25 10.08 0.25 -25.81
C TRP A 25 10.08 0.39 -24.28
N LYS A 26 10.93 1.26 -23.72
CA LYS A 26 11.08 1.45 -22.27
C LYS A 26 9.76 1.77 -21.56
N ASN A 27 8.84 2.49 -22.20
CA ASN A 27 7.57 2.95 -21.63
C ASN A 27 6.37 2.38 -22.40
N SER A 28 6.56 1.30 -23.14
CA SER A 28 5.50 0.74 -23.97
C SER A 28 4.64 -0.25 -23.19
N PRO A 29 3.34 -0.37 -23.54
CA PRO A 29 2.48 -1.42 -22.99
C PRO A 29 3.00 -2.83 -23.32
N ALA A 30 3.65 -2.99 -24.48
CA ALA A 30 4.28 -4.24 -24.89
C ALA A 30 5.34 -4.73 -23.88
N ARG A 31 6.17 -3.82 -23.34
CA ARG A 31 7.18 -4.17 -22.33
C ARG A 31 6.54 -4.63 -21.02
N GLU A 32 5.48 -3.95 -20.59
CA GLU A 32 4.75 -4.32 -19.37
C GLU A 32 4.07 -5.69 -19.50
N GLN A 33 3.42 -5.93 -20.64
CA GLN A 33 2.80 -7.22 -20.96
C GLN A 33 3.84 -8.34 -21.02
N LEU A 34 4.99 -8.12 -21.68
CA LEU A 34 6.06 -9.12 -21.75
C LEU A 34 6.58 -9.45 -20.36
N ARG A 35 6.77 -8.43 -19.51
CA ARG A 35 7.17 -8.65 -18.12
C ARG A 35 6.16 -9.53 -17.37
N ALA A 36 4.87 -9.26 -17.52
CA ALA A 36 3.82 -10.06 -16.90
C ALA A 36 3.78 -11.50 -17.43
N ASP A 37 4.03 -11.70 -18.73
CA ASP A 37 4.07 -13.02 -19.36
C ASP A 37 5.27 -13.85 -18.87
N VAL A 38 6.43 -13.23 -18.70
CA VAL A 38 7.61 -13.91 -18.11
C VAL A 38 7.37 -14.25 -16.65
N ILE A 39 6.82 -13.32 -15.84
CA ILE A 39 6.51 -13.58 -14.42
C ILE A 39 5.46 -14.69 -14.26
N SER A 40 4.46 -14.74 -15.15
CA SER A 40 3.43 -15.79 -15.13
C SER A 40 3.90 -17.13 -15.71
N GLY A 41 5.13 -17.21 -16.23
CA GLY A 41 5.69 -18.42 -16.83
C GLY A 41 5.12 -18.77 -18.21
N LYS A 42 4.33 -17.88 -18.83
CA LYS A 42 3.85 -18.07 -20.21
C LYS A 42 4.98 -17.97 -21.23
N VAL A 43 5.96 -17.14 -20.93
CA VAL A 43 7.20 -16.98 -21.71
C VAL A 43 8.34 -17.50 -20.86
N ASN A 44 9.10 -18.45 -21.38
CA ASN A 44 10.26 -19.05 -20.71
C ASN A 44 11.56 -18.78 -21.50
N ASP A 45 12.70 -19.08 -20.89
CA ASP A 45 14.04 -18.88 -21.49
C ASP A 45 14.33 -19.83 -22.67
N SER A 46 13.54 -20.90 -22.81
CA SER A 46 13.72 -21.89 -23.87
C SER A 46 12.85 -21.62 -25.11
N MET A 47 11.96 -20.65 -25.05
CA MET A 47 11.06 -20.30 -26.16
C MET A 47 11.81 -19.51 -27.23
N ASP A 48 11.51 -19.82 -28.49
CA ASP A 48 12.08 -19.07 -29.60
C ASP A 48 11.55 -17.62 -29.61
N PRO A 49 12.42 -16.61 -29.72
CA PRO A 49 11.98 -15.22 -29.74
C PRO A 49 10.99 -14.89 -30.86
N SER A 50 11.06 -15.59 -32.00
CA SER A 50 10.12 -15.42 -33.11
C SER A 50 8.70 -15.85 -32.72
N ASP A 51 8.57 -16.97 -31.99
CA ASP A 51 7.27 -17.47 -31.53
C ASP A 51 6.67 -16.53 -30.47
N VAL A 52 7.50 -16.04 -29.54
CA VAL A 52 7.07 -15.07 -28.53
C VAL A 52 6.64 -13.77 -29.20
N HIS A 53 7.38 -13.28 -30.19
CA HIS A 53 7.02 -12.08 -30.96
C HIS A 53 5.69 -12.23 -31.71
N ALA A 54 5.46 -13.39 -32.33
CA ALA A 54 4.22 -13.70 -33.06
C ALA A 54 3.01 -13.83 -32.13
N SER A 55 3.21 -14.17 -30.86
CA SER A 55 2.12 -14.47 -29.92
C SER A 55 1.16 -13.30 -29.63
N ARG A 56 1.61 -12.04 -29.78
CA ARG A 56 0.80 -10.84 -29.53
C ARG A 56 1.04 -9.74 -30.55
N LEU A 57 -0.03 -9.04 -30.91
CA LEU A 57 0.02 -7.91 -31.85
C LEU A 57 0.84 -6.74 -31.29
N GLU A 58 0.85 -6.55 -29.96
CA GLU A 58 1.62 -5.50 -29.31
C GLU A 58 3.13 -5.69 -29.45
N TYR A 59 3.62 -6.94 -29.54
CA TYR A 59 5.04 -7.24 -29.74
C TYR A 59 5.45 -7.00 -31.19
N GLN A 60 4.55 -7.28 -32.13
CA GLN A 60 4.75 -7.13 -33.57
C GLN A 60 5.01 -5.68 -34.01
N GLN A 61 4.70 -4.69 -33.16
CA GLN A 61 5.02 -3.27 -33.40
C GLN A 61 6.54 -2.99 -33.41
N TYR A 62 7.35 -3.88 -32.85
CA TYR A 62 8.79 -3.76 -32.80
C TYR A 62 9.44 -4.74 -33.77
N ALA A 63 10.52 -4.33 -34.43
CA ALA A 63 11.29 -5.23 -35.31
C ALA A 63 11.82 -6.43 -34.52
N LEU A 64 11.71 -7.63 -35.08
CA LEU A 64 12.11 -8.89 -34.44
C LEU A 64 13.57 -8.87 -33.95
N SER A 65 14.47 -8.27 -34.73
CA SER A 65 15.89 -8.13 -34.38
C SER A 65 16.15 -7.32 -33.10
N ASN A 66 15.27 -6.36 -32.77
CA ASN A 66 15.36 -5.60 -31.53
C ASN A 66 14.64 -6.34 -30.39
N PHE A 67 13.54 -7.02 -30.70
CA PHE A 67 12.72 -7.73 -29.73
C PHE A 67 13.48 -8.86 -29.05
N THR A 68 14.33 -9.60 -29.78
CA THR A 68 15.19 -10.65 -29.23
C THR A 68 16.05 -10.13 -28.06
N GLY A 69 16.76 -9.02 -28.25
CA GLY A 69 17.56 -8.39 -27.20
C GLY A 69 16.72 -7.88 -26.03
N TYR A 70 15.50 -7.39 -26.30
CA TYR A 70 14.58 -6.99 -25.24
C TYR A 70 14.08 -8.17 -24.40
N LEU A 71 13.78 -9.30 -25.03
CA LEU A 71 13.34 -10.52 -24.37
C LEU A 71 14.44 -11.07 -23.46
N GLU A 72 15.66 -11.25 -23.98
CA GLU A 72 16.79 -11.74 -23.20
C GLU A 72 17.08 -10.84 -21.99
N THR A 73 17.10 -9.52 -22.21
CA THR A 73 17.35 -8.55 -21.13
C THR A 73 16.26 -8.62 -20.07
N MET A 74 14.99 -8.79 -20.48
CA MET A 74 13.86 -8.90 -19.57
C MET A 74 13.97 -10.17 -18.72
N ILE A 75 14.20 -11.33 -19.35
CA ILE A 75 14.33 -12.62 -18.66
C ILE A 75 15.48 -12.56 -17.65
N LYS A 76 16.67 -12.12 -18.08
CA LYS A 76 17.84 -11.96 -17.20
C LYS A 76 17.55 -11.05 -16.00
N SER A 77 16.89 -9.91 -16.23
CA SER A 77 16.55 -8.98 -15.13
C SER A 77 15.57 -9.57 -14.13
N ILE A 78 14.57 -10.32 -14.60
CA ILE A 78 13.58 -10.96 -13.73
C ILE A 78 14.20 -12.11 -12.93
N LEU A 79 15.06 -12.92 -13.55
CA LEU A 79 15.80 -13.96 -12.85
C LEU A 79 16.69 -13.39 -11.74
N ALA A 80 17.42 -12.31 -12.03
CA ALA A 80 18.23 -11.61 -11.03
C ALA A 80 17.38 -11.02 -9.88
N ASP A 81 16.18 -10.52 -10.18
CA ASP A 81 15.23 -10.05 -9.16
C ASP A 81 14.76 -11.22 -8.26
N PHE A 82 14.49 -12.41 -8.85
CA PHE A 82 14.10 -13.60 -8.09
C PHE A 82 15.23 -14.14 -7.20
N GLU A 83 16.46 -14.19 -7.71
CA GLU A 83 17.64 -14.60 -6.93
C GLU A 83 17.84 -13.67 -5.72
N ARG A 84 17.72 -12.35 -5.93
CA ARG A 84 17.79 -11.38 -4.83
C ARG A 84 16.68 -11.60 -3.81
N MET A 85 15.45 -11.83 -4.27
CA MET A 85 14.32 -12.12 -3.39
C MET A 85 14.56 -13.38 -2.55
N ALA A 86 15.17 -14.43 -3.13
CA ALA A 86 15.52 -15.64 -2.39
C ALA A 86 16.52 -15.36 -1.27
N VAL A 87 17.58 -14.59 -1.55
CA VAL A 87 18.57 -14.16 -0.55
C VAL A 87 17.92 -13.32 0.55
N ASP A 88 17.04 -12.38 0.19
CA ASP A 88 16.32 -11.55 1.16
C ASP A 88 15.40 -12.40 2.07
N CYS A 89 14.73 -13.40 1.50
CA CYS A 89 13.89 -14.34 2.25
C CYS A 89 14.72 -15.17 3.24
N GLU A 90 15.88 -15.68 2.84
CA GLU A 90 16.79 -16.42 3.71
C GLU A 90 17.34 -15.54 4.84
N ALA A 91 17.80 -14.33 4.52
CA ALA A 91 18.28 -13.37 5.50
C ALA A 91 17.19 -13.00 6.51
N TYR A 92 15.97 -12.74 6.04
CA TYR A 92 14.83 -12.49 6.91
C TYR A 92 14.50 -13.68 7.81
N GLY A 93 14.52 -14.91 7.27
CA GLY A 93 14.30 -16.13 8.04
C GLY A 93 15.35 -16.31 9.15
N HIS A 94 16.62 -16.06 8.84
CA HIS A 94 17.72 -16.09 9.79
C HIS A 94 17.57 -15.02 10.90
N ASP A 95 17.24 -13.78 10.55
CA ASP A 95 17.01 -12.71 11.52
C ASP A 95 15.85 -13.03 12.47
N ILE A 96 14.77 -13.60 11.94
CA ILE A 96 13.63 -14.07 12.73
C ILE A 96 14.08 -15.19 13.68
N ALA A 97 14.87 -16.16 13.21
CA ALA A 97 15.40 -17.24 14.06
C ALA A 97 16.27 -16.69 15.20
N ILE A 98 17.17 -15.73 14.94
CA ILE A 98 17.97 -15.05 15.98
C ILE A 98 17.06 -14.37 17.01
N ILE A 99 16.02 -13.68 16.55
CA ILE A 99 15.08 -12.98 17.42
C ILE A 99 14.32 -13.99 18.31
N HIS A 100 13.88 -15.12 17.75
CA HIS A 100 13.21 -16.18 18.49
C HIS A 100 14.15 -16.83 19.51
N GLN A 101 15.36 -17.22 19.10
CA GLN A 101 16.37 -17.79 19.99
C GLN A 101 16.70 -16.84 21.15
N ARG A 102 16.90 -15.54 20.86
CA ARG A 102 17.10 -14.54 21.91
C ARG A 102 15.94 -14.46 22.88
N TRP A 103 14.70 -14.73 22.46
CA TRP A 103 13.55 -14.76 23.37
C TRP A 103 13.46 -16.03 24.19
N GLU A 104 13.94 -17.16 23.67
CA GLU A 104 14.01 -18.43 24.39
C GLU A 104 15.16 -18.41 25.41
N ASP A 105 16.36 -18.00 24.99
CA ASP A 105 17.56 -17.93 25.84
C ASP A 105 17.43 -16.83 26.90
N ASN A 106 16.84 -15.69 26.53
CA ASN A 106 16.49 -14.63 27.47
C ASN A 106 15.02 -14.73 27.88
N ALA A 107 14.44 -15.94 27.95
CA ALA A 107 13.09 -16.17 28.46
C ALA A 107 12.94 -15.40 29.78
N PRO A 108 12.23 -14.27 29.76
CA PRO A 108 12.63 -13.25 30.69
C PRO A 108 11.90 -13.50 32.01
N THR A 109 12.68 -13.57 33.09
CA THR A 109 12.25 -13.06 34.39
C THR A 109 11.79 -11.58 34.28
N THR A 110 12.21 -10.89 33.21
CA THR A 110 11.88 -9.52 32.76
C THR A 110 10.55 -9.41 31.98
N GLN A 111 9.46 -9.02 32.65
CA GLN A 111 8.13 -8.61 32.13
C GLN A 111 7.95 -8.53 30.59
N ARG A 112 6.98 -9.30 30.06
CA ARG A 112 6.52 -9.29 28.66
C ARG A 112 6.36 -7.85 28.13
N PRO A 113 6.89 -7.48 26.94
CA PRO A 113 6.80 -6.11 26.42
C PRO A 113 5.36 -5.59 26.29
N TRP A 114 5.11 -4.34 26.72
CA TRP A 114 3.77 -3.71 26.73
C TRP A 114 3.00 -3.89 25.41
N HIS A 115 3.65 -3.63 24.28
CA HIS A 115 3.03 -3.66 22.94
C HIS A 115 2.55 -5.05 22.49
N ARG A 116 3.05 -6.13 23.11
CA ARG A 116 2.66 -7.52 22.80
C ARG A 116 1.54 -8.05 23.69
N THR A 117 1.10 -7.26 24.66
CA THR A 117 -0.01 -7.64 25.53
C THR A 117 -1.33 -7.08 25.02
N ILE A 118 -2.42 -7.44 25.72
CA ILE A 118 -3.75 -6.84 25.49
C ILE A 118 -3.85 -5.41 26.02
N CYS A 119 -2.91 -4.95 26.85
CA CYS A 119 -2.92 -3.64 27.50
C CYS A 119 -3.03 -2.45 26.55
N PRO A 120 -2.30 -2.37 25.42
CA PRO A 120 -2.38 -1.23 24.51
C PRO A 120 -3.78 -1.06 23.92
N LYS A 121 -4.46 -2.16 23.60
CA LYS A 121 -5.84 -2.12 23.10
C LYS A 121 -6.79 -1.58 24.17
N LYS A 122 -6.66 -2.10 25.40
CA LYS A 122 -7.48 -1.65 26.54
C LYS A 122 -7.21 -0.19 26.94
N LEU A 123 -5.96 0.25 26.86
CA LEU A 123 -5.59 1.63 27.16
C LEU A 123 -6.20 2.60 26.15
N LYS A 124 -6.23 2.23 24.86
CA LYS A 124 -6.94 3.00 23.83
C LYS A 124 -8.42 3.12 24.15
N GLU A 125 -9.10 2.01 24.47
CA GLU A 125 -10.51 2.04 24.90
C GLU A 125 -10.73 2.98 26.10
N ASP A 126 -9.83 2.96 27.10
CA ASP A 126 -9.93 3.82 28.28
C ASP A 126 -9.65 5.31 27.98
N VAL A 127 -8.78 5.59 27.01
CA VAL A 127 -8.53 6.95 26.52
C VAL A 127 -9.72 7.46 25.70
N ASP A 128 -10.24 6.63 24.79
CA ASP A 128 -11.39 6.93 23.93
C ASP A 128 -12.67 7.16 24.76
N THR A 129 -12.87 6.38 25.82
CA THR A 129 -13.98 6.58 26.78
C THR A 129 -13.74 7.73 27.77
N GLY A 130 -12.60 8.42 27.71
CA GLY A 130 -12.31 9.56 28.57
C GLY A 130 -12.09 9.21 30.05
N LYS A 131 -11.84 7.94 30.40
CA LYS A 131 -11.67 7.53 31.82
C LYS A 131 -10.51 8.22 32.53
N HIS A 132 -9.47 8.59 31.77
CA HIS A 132 -8.33 9.36 32.26
C HIS A 132 -8.68 10.82 32.61
N LEU A 133 -9.86 11.32 32.20
CA LEU A 133 -10.37 12.65 32.48
C LEU A 133 -11.41 12.68 33.61
N VAL A 134 -11.94 11.52 34.00
CA VAL A 134 -12.94 11.41 35.07
C VAL A 134 -12.38 12.02 36.34
N ILE A 135 -13.20 12.84 37.01
CA ILE A 135 -12.84 13.47 38.27
C ILE A 135 -13.07 12.46 39.39
N ASP A 136 -12.04 12.27 40.20
CA ASP A 136 -12.10 11.42 41.39
C ASP A 136 -12.96 12.10 42.46
N ARG A 137 -13.96 11.39 42.97
CA ARG A 137 -14.94 11.95 43.92
C ARG A 137 -14.27 12.45 45.21
N ASP A 138 -13.24 11.73 45.65
CA ASP A 138 -12.59 12.00 46.92
C ASP A 138 -11.65 13.22 46.86
N THR A 139 -10.99 13.42 45.72
CA THR A 139 -9.93 14.45 45.58
C THR A 139 -10.34 15.64 44.73
N GLY A 140 -11.46 15.58 44.02
CA GLY A 140 -11.90 16.61 43.07
C GLY A 140 -10.93 16.81 41.89
N LYS A 141 -9.97 15.90 41.69
CA LYS A 141 -8.96 15.95 40.63
C LYS A 141 -9.18 14.84 39.62
N LYS A 142 -8.66 14.99 38.41
CA LYS A 142 -8.65 13.92 37.40
C LYS A 142 -8.00 12.65 37.97
N ILE A 143 -8.55 11.48 37.66
CA ILE A 143 -8.03 10.18 38.12
C ILE A 143 -6.54 10.09 37.82
N SER A 144 -5.74 9.84 38.87
CA SER A 144 -4.30 9.69 38.70
C SER A 144 -3.97 8.42 37.89
N ALA A 145 -2.87 8.45 37.13
CA ALA A 145 -2.40 7.28 36.38
C ALA A 145 -2.19 6.04 37.27
N LYS A 146 -1.88 6.23 38.57
CA LYS A 146 -1.76 5.14 39.55
C LYS A 146 -3.11 4.45 39.79
N LYS A 147 -4.18 5.22 39.97
CA LYS A 147 -5.54 4.69 40.17
C LYS A 147 -6.08 4.07 38.88
N LEU A 148 -5.81 4.68 37.72
CA LEU A 148 -6.17 4.09 36.43
C LEU A 148 -5.45 2.74 36.19
N ARG A 149 -4.16 2.62 36.53
CA ARG A 149 -3.41 1.35 36.46
C ARG A 149 -4.05 0.27 37.34
N GLN A 150 -4.56 0.62 38.51
CA GLN A 150 -5.19 -0.34 39.42
C GLN A 150 -6.54 -0.87 38.90
N SER A 151 -7.18 -0.18 37.95
CA SER A 151 -8.52 -0.53 37.46
C SER A 151 -8.60 -1.82 36.64
N ARG A 152 -7.54 -2.19 35.90
CA ARG A 152 -7.50 -3.41 35.09
C ARG A 152 -6.32 -4.30 35.48
N HIS A 153 -6.52 -5.61 35.49
CA HIS A 153 -5.48 -6.57 35.87
C HIS A 153 -4.24 -6.49 34.97
N CYS A 154 -4.44 -6.41 33.65
CA CYS A 154 -3.35 -6.37 32.68
C CYS A 154 -2.41 -5.16 32.87
N TYR A 155 -2.91 -4.01 33.36
CA TYR A 155 -2.05 -2.84 33.66
C TYR A 155 -1.18 -3.06 34.90
N LYS A 156 -1.62 -3.90 35.85
CA LYS A 156 -0.88 -4.18 37.10
C LYS A 156 0.39 -4.97 36.83
N GLU A 157 0.44 -5.75 35.75
CA GLU A 157 1.62 -6.52 35.32
C GLU A 157 2.83 -5.64 35.01
N PHE A 158 2.59 -4.36 34.68
CA PHE A 158 3.62 -3.41 34.31
C PHE A 158 3.95 -2.45 35.43
N ASP A 159 5.20 -2.02 35.53
CA ASP A 159 5.58 -0.94 36.44
C ASP A 159 4.81 0.37 36.11
N LEU A 160 4.55 1.16 37.15
CA LEU A 160 3.84 2.42 37.04
C LEU A 160 4.55 3.40 36.09
N LYS A 161 5.88 3.41 36.05
CA LYS A 161 6.66 4.26 35.13
C LYS A 161 6.37 3.92 33.67
N VAL A 162 6.34 2.62 33.34
CA VAL A 162 6.04 2.11 31.99
C VAL A 162 4.59 2.45 31.60
N PHE A 163 3.65 2.19 32.50
CA PHE A 163 2.24 2.53 32.28
C PHE A 163 2.03 4.03 32.02
N ARG A 164 2.62 4.90 32.86
CA ARG A 164 2.54 6.37 32.70
C ARG A 164 3.06 6.82 31.34
N LYS A 165 4.22 6.30 30.93
CA LYS A 165 4.82 6.60 29.62
C LYS A 165 3.84 6.30 28.48
N HIS A 166 3.23 5.11 28.48
CA HIS A 166 2.28 4.73 27.44
C HIS A 166 0.96 5.51 27.48
N LEU A 167 0.44 5.82 28.67
CA LEU A 167 -0.74 6.67 28.82
C LEU A 167 -0.52 8.06 28.20
N TYR A 168 0.60 8.71 28.53
CA TYR A 168 0.90 10.04 27.98
C TYR A 168 1.19 10.02 26.49
N GLN A 169 1.89 8.99 25.99
CA GLN A 169 2.11 8.82 24.55
C GLN A 169 0.79 8.66 23.79
N GLU A 170 -0.18 7.91 24.32
CA GLU A 170 -1.48 7.74 23.65
C GLU A 170 -2.27 9.04 23.65
N ILE A 171 -2.31 9.78 24.77
CA ILE A 171 -2.97 11.10 24.86
C ILE A 171 -2.35 12.09 23.87
N ASP A 172 -1.02 12.21 23.86
CA ASP A 172 -0.27 13.09 22.95
C ASP A 172 -0.49 12.72 21.48
N LYS A 173 -0.51 11.41 21.17
CA LYS A 173 -0.78 10.91 19.83
C LYS A 173 -2.16 11.36 19.34
N ARG A 174 -3.21 11.29 20.17
CA ARG A 174 -4.56 11.71 19.77
C ARG A 174 -4.62 13.19 19.42
N GLY A 175 -4.06 14.07 20.26
CA GLY A 175 -4.00 15.50 19.96
C GLY A 175 -3.22 15.82 18.67
N LYS A 176 -2.15 15.07 18.39
CA LYS A 176 -1.33 15.26 17.18
C LYS A 176 -1.95 14.68 15.91
N VAL A 177 -2.81 13.66 16.01
CA VAL A 177 -3.44 13.03 14.83
C VAL A 177 -4.30 14.04 14.10
N ASP A 178 -5.15 14.79 14.79
CA ASP A 178 -6.03 15.77 14.14
C ASP A 178 -5.25 16.87 13.44
N VAL A 179 -4.23 17.42 14.11
CA VAL A 179 -3.33 18.42 13.52
C VAL A 179 -2.61 17.85 12.29
N ARG A 180 -2.14 16.61 12.35
CA ARG A 180 -1.46 15.95 11.22
C ARG A 180 -2.42 15.70 10.05
N MET A 181 -3.64 15.26 10.32
CA MET A 181 -4.65 15.04 9.29
C MET A 181 -5.04 16.34 8.61
N SER A 182 -5.28 17.41 9.37
CA SER A 182 -5.52 18.75 8.82
C SER A 182 -4.36 19.21 7.95
N LYS A 183 -3.11 19.08 8.42
CA LYS A 183 -1.92 19.43 7.60
C LYS A 183 -1.78 18.58 6.34
N LYS A 184 -2.12 17.28 6.39
CA LYS A 184 -2.06 16.38 5.22
C LYS A 184 -3.08 16.79 4.15
N ARG A 185 -4.29 17.20 4.54
CA ARG A 185 -5.32 17.68 3.60
C ARG A 185 -4.83 18.86 2.76
N PHE A 186 -4.03 19.77 3.32
CA PHE A 186 -3.46 20.90 2.58
C PHE A 186 -2.26 20.53 1.68
N ARG A 187 -1.60 19.38 1.91
CA ARG A 187 -0.41 18.98 1.14
C ARG A 187 -0.74 18.14 -0.09
N ILE A 188 -1.84 17.40 -0.05
CA ILE A 188 -2.29 16.60 -1.19
C ILE A 188 -2.95 17.58 -2.17
N LYS A 189 -2.24 17.97 -3.23
CA LYS A 189 -2.88 18.63 -4.37
C LYS A 189 -3.94 17.66 -4.90
N PRO A 190 -5.19 18.09 -5.10
CA PRO A 190 -6.17 17.23 -5.74
C PRO A 190 -5.60 16.78 -7.10
N PRO A 191 -5.87 15.54 -7.53
CA PRO A 191 -5.53 15.12 -8.88
C PRO A 191 -6.09 16.15 -9.88
N PRO A 192 -5.33 16.52 -10.92
CA PRO A 192 -5.72 17.58 -11.85
C PRO A 192 -7.08 17.35 -12.52
N ASP A 193 -7.54 16.09 -12.58
CA ASP A 193 -8.81 15.71 -13.20
C ASP A 193 -10.01 15.73 -12.24
N VAL A 194 -9.82 15.98 -10.94
CA VAL A 194 -10.91 16.10 -9.98
C VAL A 194 -11.20 17.58 -9.75
N GLN A 195 -12.05 18.15 -10.60
CA GLN A 195 -12.68 19.44 -10.35
C GLN A 195 -13.64 19.27 -9.16
N PHE A 196 -13.18 19.60 -7.96
CA PHE A 196 -14.08 19.82 -6.84
C PHE A 196 -14.78 21.14 -7.09
N ASP A 197 -16.08 21.08 -7.41
CA ASP A 197 -16.93 22.27 -7.35
C ASP A 197 -16.84 22.82 -5.93
N VAL A 198 -16.09 23.91 -5.75
CA VAL A 198 -16.02 24.66 -4.50
C VAL A 198 -17.35 25.40 -4.37
N VAL A 199 -18.42 24.66 -4.08
CA VAL A 199 -19.68 25.24 -3.64
C VAL A 199 -19.46 25.67 -2.19
N GLY A 200 -19.05 26.93 -2.05
CA GLY A 200 -19.12 27.65 -0.79
C GLY A 200 -20.56 27.65 -0.28
N ASN A 201 -20.85 26.79 0.68
CA ASN A 201 -21.95 26.96 1.60
C ASN A 201 -21.45 26.54 2.98
N GLU A 202 -20.83 27.49 3.68
CA GLU A 202 -20.80 27.44 5.13
C GLU A 202 -22.25 27.55 5.64
N PRO A 203 -22.78 26.58 6.41
CA PRO A 203 -24.07 26.73 7.04
C PRO A 203 -23.98 27.85 8.07
N LYS A 204 -24.62 29.00 7.79
CA LYS A 204 -24.86 30.06 8.78
C LYS A 204 -25.68 29.45 9.92
N ARG A 205 -25.02 29.24 11.07
CA ARG A 205 -25.65 28.89 12.35
C ARG A 205 -26.59 30.03 12.76
N THR A 206 -27.87 29.92 12.46
CA THR A 206 -28.88 30.79 13.07
C THR A 206 -29.05 30.37 14.53
N LYS A 207 -28.78 31.31 15.44
CA LYS A 207 -29.05 31.15 16.87
C LYS A 207 -30.55 31.35 17.07
N THR A 208 -31.27 30.29 17.42
CA THR A 208 -32.63 30.40 17.94
C THR A 208 -32.53 30.88 19.39
N THR A 209 -32.77 32.17 19.60
CA THR A 209 -32.98 32.75 20.92
C THR A 209 -34.37 32.34 21.38
N ALA A 210 -34.46 31.46 22.39
CA ALA A 210 -35.69 31.22 23.12
C ALA A 210 -35.89 32.40 24.08
N VAL A 211 -36.89 33.23 23.81
CA VAL A 211 -37.43 34.18 24.78
C VAL A 211 -38.32 33.38 25.73
N VAL A 212 -37.99 33.46 27.02
CA VAL A 212 -38.84 33.03 28.15
C VAL A 212 -39.50 34.27 28.71
#